data_AF-A0A2G2YMF4-F1
#
_entry.id   AF-A0A2G2YMF4-F1
#
_cell.length_a   1.000
_cell.length_b   1.000
_cell.length_c   1.000
_cell.angle_alpha   90.00
_cell.angle_beta   90.00
_cell.angle_gamma   90.00
#
_symmetry.space_group_name_H-M   'P 1'
#
loop_
_entity.id
_entity.type
_entity.pdbx_description
1 polymer ?
#
loop_
_entity_poly.entity_id
_entity_poly.type
_entity_poly.pdbx_seq_one_letter_code
_entity_poly.pdbx_strand_id
1 'polypeptide(L)'
;MDAATFLKSEQHSSTYGECGVFRNSGTITRKTRGMGAGRKLKSHRRRQRWADKSYKKSHLGNEWKKPFAGSSHAKGIVLEKIGIEAKQPNSAIRKCARVQLIKNGKKIAAFVPNDGCLNYIEENDEVLIAGFGRKGHAVGDIPGVRFKVVKVSGVSLLALFKEKKEKPRS
;
A
#
# COMPACT_ATOMS: atom_id res chain seq x y z
N MET A 1 26.19 -9.57 -13.47
CA MET A 1 27.64 -9.80 -13.58
C MET A 1 28.22 -8.64 -14.39
N ASP A 2 28.01 -7.38 -14.01
CA ASP A 2 28.40 -6.65 -12.79
C ASP A 2 29.51 -5.66 -13.15
N ALA A 3 29.11 -4.44 -13.49
CA ALA A 3 30.02 -3.30 -13.61
C ALA A 3 30.27 -2.68 -12.22
N ALA A 4 30.63 -3.53 -11.25
CA ALA A 4 30.80 -3.18 -9.85
C ALA A 4 32.22 -3.47 -9.37
N THR A 5 33.23 -3.07 -10.13
CA THR A 5 34.63 -3.06 -9.65
C THR A 5 35.49 -2.20 -10.56
N PHE A 6 35.46 -0.88 -10.35
CA PHE A 6 36.64 -0.03 -10.51
C PHE A 6 36.31 1.37 -9.98
N LEU A 7 37.31 2.06 -9.43
CA LEU A 7 37.24 3.43 -8.88
C LEU A 7 36.74 3.55 -7.44
N LYS A 8 37.38 2.78 -6.56
CA LYS A 8 37.76 3.24 -5.21
C LYS A 8 39.24 3.60 -5.23
N SER A 9 39.57 4.88 -5.42
CA SER A 9 40.80 5.55 -4.96
C SER A 9 40.93 6.89 -5.69
N GLU A 10 41.54 7.88 -5.06
CA GLU A 10 41.75 9.26 -5.55
C GLU A 10 40.62 10.24 -5.23
N GLN A 11 40.43 10.45 -3.92
CA GLN A 11 40.15 11.78 -3.42
C GLN A 11 41.29 12.15 -2.48
N HIS A 12 42.25 12.99 -2.90
CA HIS A 12 42.99 13.88 -1.99
C HIS A 12 43.74 14.99 -2.78
N SER A 13 43.53 16.23 -2.33
CA SER A 13 44.17 17.52 -2.72
C SER A 13 43.77 18.07 -4.10
N SER A 14 43.48 19.37 -4.29
CA SER A 14 43.94 20.57 -3.59
C SER A 14 42.89 21.70 -3.63
N THR A 15 42.99 22.55 -2.60
CA THR A 15 42.56 23.96 -2.43
C THR A 15 42.43 24.75 -3.75
N TYR A 16 41.48 25.67 -3.96
CA TYR A 16 41.35 27.00 -3.34
C TYR A 16 40.00 27.62 -3.75
N GLY A 17 39.38 28.44 -2.89
CA GLY A 17 38.32 29.36 -3.33
C GLY A 17 37.25 29.71 -2.30
N GLU A 18 37.63 30.59 -1.38
CA GLU A 18 36.78 31.38 -0.47
C GLU A 18 36.15 30.69 0.74
N CYS A 19 36.92 30.85 1.82
CA CYS A 19 36.55 30.79 3.22
C CYS A 19 35.42 31.77 3.53
N GLY A 20 34.17 31.31 3.41
CA GLY A 20 33.02 31.92 4.05
C GLY A 20 32.71 31.18 5.34
N VAL A 21 33.21 31.71 6.47
CA VAL A 21 32.94 31.19 7.82
C VAL A 21 31.43 31.18 8.07
N PHE A 22 30.74 30.08 7.80
CA PHE A 22 29.39 29.87 8.28
C PHE A 22 29.45 29.49 9.76
N ARG A 23 29.58 30.53 10.59
CA ARG A 23 29.29 30.44 12.02
C ARG A 23 27.93 29.76 12.19
N ASN A 24 27.91 28.67 12.95
CA ASN A 24 26.71 28.10 13.57
C ASN A 24 26.09 29.17 14.48
N SER A 25 25.35 30.10 13.87
CA SER A 25 24.33 30.88 14.54
C SER A 25 23.03 30.18 14.24
N GLY A 26 22.27 29.80 15.28
CA GLY A 26 20.92 29.25 15.17
C GLY A 26 19.93 30.27 14.61
N THR A 27 20.19 30.81 13.43
CA THR A 27 19.32 31.71 12.70
C THR A 27 18.50 30.88 11.73
N ILE A 28 17.17 30.89 11.89
CA ILE A 28 16.23 30.28 10.96
C ILE A 28 16.45 30.97 9.60
N THR A 29 17.19 30.33 8.69
CA THR A 29 17.49 30.87 7.36
C THR A 29 16.19 30.92 6.55
N ARG A 30 15.59 32.12 6.49
CA ARG A 30 14.39 32.37 5.69
C ARG A 30 14.72 32.24 4.19
N LYS A 31 13.73 31.85 3.39
CA LYS A 31 13.85 31.73 1.93
C LYS A 31 14.31 33.05 1.31
N THR A 32 15.10 32.99 0.23
CA THR A 32 15.57 34.17 -0.53
C THR A 32 14.40 35.00 -1.06
N ARG A 33 14.46 36.32 -0.87
CA ARG A 33 13.40 37.29 -1.26
C ARG A 33 13.78 38.27 -2.37
N GLY A 34 14.99 38.15 -2.94
CA GLY A 34 15.48 39.06 -3.97
C GLY A 34 14.71 38.94 -5.29
N MET A 35 14.53 40.07 -5.98
CA MET A 35 14.06 40.10 -7.37
C MET A 35 15.04 39.29 -8.24
N GLY A 36 14.55 38.33 -9.02
CA GLY A 36 15.39 37.36 -9.77
C GLY A 36 15.65 36.01 -9.09
N ALA A 37 15.27 35.81 -7.81
CA ALA A 37 15.48 34.54 -7.09
C ALA A 37 14.50 33.40 -7.46
N GLY A 38 13.60 33.61 -8.44
CA GLY A 38 12.52 32.68 -8.78
C GLY A 38 13.00 31.28 -9.17
N ARG A 39 14.10 31.17 -9.92
CA ARG A 39 14.69 29.87 -10.32
C ARG A 39 15.13 29.06 -9.09
N LYS A 40 15.80 29.69 -8.13
CA LYS A 40 16.25 29.07 -6.88
C LYS A 40 15.06 28.57 -6.05
N LEU A 41 14.01 29.38 -5.90
CA LEU A 41 12.80 29.02 -5.17
C LEU A 41 12.05 27.85 -5.82
N LYS A 42 11.95 27.81 -7.16
CA LYS A 42 11.32 26.71 -7.91
C LYS A 42 12.07 25.40 -7.74
N SER A 43 13.40 25.41 -7.91
CA SER A 43 14.24 24.22 -7.72
C SER A 43 14.21 23.71 -6.27
N HIS A 44 14.25 24.62 -5.30
CA HIS A 44 14.14 24.29 -3.89
C HIS A 44 12.77 23.65 -3.58
N ARG A 45 11.67 24.21 -4.06
CA ARG A 45 10.32 23.64 -3.89
C ARG A 45 10.21 22.25 -4.52
N ARG A 46 10.77 22.05 -5.72
CA ARG A 46 10.79 20.74 -6.40
C ARG A 46 11.53 19.69 -5.56
N ARG A 47 12.72 20.03 -5.03
CA ARG A 47 13.50 19.12 -4.17
C ARG A 47 12.74 18.80 -2.87
N GLN A 48 12.20 19.81 -2.20
CA GLN A 48 11.44 19.62 -0.95
C GLN A 48 10.14 18.83 -1.16
N ARG A 49 9.52 18.92 -2.35
CA ARG A 49 8.29 18.17 -2.66
C ARG A 49 8.51 16.66 -2.61
N TRP A 50 9.72 16.17 -2.84
CA TRP A 50 10.04 14.74 -2.71
C TRP A 50 10.08 14.23 -1.26
N ALA A 51 10.20 15.12 -0.27
CA ALA A 51 10.07 14.77 1.14
C ALA A 51 8.60 14.50 1.53
N ASP A 52 7.62 15.04 0.78
CA ASP A 52 6.22 14.74 0.98
C ASP A 52 5.92 13.28 0.55
N LYS A 53 5.49 12.48 1.53
CA LYS A 53 5.20 11.06 1.34
C LYS A 53 4.08 10.81 0.32
N SER A 54 3.09 11.69 0.25
CA SER A 54 1.99 11.56 -0.71
C SER A 54 2.48 11.76 -2.15
N TYR A 55 3.27 12.81 -2.37
CA TYR A 55 3.87 13.13 -3.65
C TYR A 55 4.84 12.03 -4.11
N LYS A 56 5.73 11.59 -3.21
CA LYS A 56 6.66 10.51 -3.47
C LYS A 56 5.94 9.22 -3.86
N LYS A 57 4.83 8.88 -3.18
CA LYS A 57 4.05 7.65 -3.46
C LYS A 57 3.37 7.68 -4.82
N SER A 58 2.82 8.83 -5.25
CA SER A 58 2.15 8.95 -6.55
C SER A 58 3.14 9.02 -7.72
N HIS A 59 4.30 9.66 -7.56
CA HIS A 59 5.24 9.91 -8.66
C HIS A 59 6.26 8.79 -8.88
N LEU A 60 6.46 7.88 -7.91
CA LEU A 60 7.36 6.72 -8.07
C LEU A 60 6.75 5.54 -8.84
N GLY A 61 5.47 5.60 -9.23
CA GLY A 61 4.80 4.49 -9.94
C GLY A 61 4.56 3.24 -9.07
N ASN A 62 4.74 3.33 -7.76
CA ASN A 62 4.55 2.21 -6.82
C ASN A 62 3.10 1.68 -6.77
N GLU A 63 2.14 2.40 -7.35
CA GLU A 63 0.74 2.00 -7.42
C GLU A 63 0.54 0.73 -8.26
N TRP A 64 1.25 0.60 -9.39
CA TRP A 64 1.15 -0.52 -10.32
C TRP A 64 1.71 -1.83 -9.76
N LYS A 65 2.69 -1.73 -8.85
CA LYS A 65 3.27 -2.90 -8.17
C LYS A 65 2.30 -3.55 -7.18
N LYS A 66 1.28 -2.81 -6.70
CA LYS A 66 0.31 -3.33 -5.72
C LYS A 66 -0.58 -4.43 -6.30
N PRO A 67 -1.26 -5.23 -5.45
CA PRO A 67 -2.12 -6.32 -5.92
C PRO A 67 -3.28 -5.83 -6.80
N PHE A 68 -3.83 -4.66 -6.48
CA PHE A 68 -4.98 -4.10 -7.21
C PHE A 68 -4.59 -3.20 -8.39
N ALA A 69 -3.31 -2.86 -8.54
CA ALA A 69 -2.80 -2.03 -9.65
C ALA A 69 -3.64 -0.76 -9.91
N GLY A 70 -4.02 -0.03 -8.86
CA GLY A 70 -4.84 1.20 -8.95
C GLY A 70 -6.36 1.01 -9.03
N SER A 71 -6.85 -0.22 -9.24
CA SER A 71 -8.29 -0.51 -9.22
C SER A 71 -8.89 -0.45 -7.80
N SER A 72 -10.16 -0.07 -7.70
CA SER A 72 -10.91 -0.06 -6.43
C SER A 72 -11.24 -1.48 -5.94
N HIS A 73 -11.60 -2.36 -6.87
CA HIS A 73 -11.99 -3.74 -6.62
C HIS A 73 -11.22 -4.70 -7.53
N ALA A 74 -11.17 -5.97 -7.13
CA ALA A 74 -10.64 -7.03 -7.95
C ALA A 74 -11.42 -8.33 -7.75
N LYS A 75 -11.59 -9.08 -8.83
CA LYS A 75 -12.14 -10.43 -8.82
C LYS A 75 -11.02 -11.44 -8.54
N GLY A 76 -11.33 -12.48 -7.79
CA GLY A 76 -10.39 -13.53 -7.46
C GLY A 76 -11.06 -14.87 -7.20
N ILE A 77 -10.26 -15.92 -7.17
CA ILE A 77 -10.67 -17.30 -6.88
C ILE A 77 -10.17 -17.66 -5.48
N VAL A 78 -11.05 -18.22 -4.65
CA VAL A 78 -10.69 -18.66 -3.30
C VAL A 78 -9.83 -19.92 -3.40
N LEU A 79 -8.71 -19.93 -2.67
CA LEU A 79 -7.83 -21.10 -2.57
C LEU A 79 -8.12 -21.91 -1.32
N GLU A 80 -8.09 -21.27 -0.15
CA GLU A 80 -8.24 -21.92 1.15
C GLU A 80 -8.88 -20.96 2.16
N LYS A 81 -9.54 -21.52 3.17
CA LYS A 81 -10.07 -20.79 4.33
C LYS A 81 -8.98 -20.68 5.39
N ILE A 82 -8.73 -19.48 5.91
CA ILE A 82 -7.71 -19.23 6.94
C ILE A 82 -8.34 -18.63 8.19
N GLY A 83 -7.94 -19.12 9.36
CA GLY A 83 -8.10 -18.40 10.64
C GLY A 83 -6.84 -17.59 10.94
N ILE A 84 -6.96 -16.27 11.06
CA ILE A 84 -5.85 -15.40 11.47
C ILE A 84 -6.08 -14.99 12.92
N GLU A 85 -5.06 -15.16 13.76
CA GLU A 85 -5.07 -14.70 15.14
C GLU A 85 -5.06 -13.17 15.22
N ALA A 86 -5.89 -12.64 16.12
CA ALA A 86 -5.91 -11.21 16.41
C ALA A 86 -4.59 -10.77 17.07
N LYS A 87 -4.21 -9.51 16.82
CA LYS A 87 -3.14 -8.86 17.58
C LYS A 87 -3.57 -8.64 19.03
N GLN A 88 -2.62 -8.79 19.94
CA GLN A 88 -2.72 -8.33 21.33
C GLN A 88 -3.21 -6.87 21.35
N PRO A 89 -4.16 -6.47 22.22
CA PRO A 89 -4.62 -7.10 23.47
C PRO A 89 -5.80 -8.07 23.35
N ASN A 90 -6.30 -8.32 22.13
CA ASN A 90 -7.50 -9.15 21.93
C ASN A 90 -7.12 -10.61 21.68
N SER A 91 -7.99 -11.53 22.11
CA SER A 91 -7.89 -12.97 21.78
C SER A 91 -9.09 -13.38 20.93
N ALA A 92 -8.89 -13.52 19.63
CA ALA A 92 -9.92 -13.95 18.69
C ALA A 92 -9.31 -14.53 17.41
N ILE A 93 -10.01 -15.48 16.78
CA ILE A 93 -9.65 -16.01 15.46
C ILE A 93 -10.53 -15.32 14.41
N ARG A 94 -9.90 -14.49 13.57
CA ARG A 94 -10.56 -13.74 12.51
C ARG A 94 -10.64 -14.60 11.25
N LYS A 95 -11.86 -14.85 10.79
CA LYS A 95 -12.12 -15.68 9.61
C LYS A 95 -11.74 -14.94 8.33
N CYS A 96 -10.81 -15.52 7.60
CA CYS A 96 -10.24 -14.98 6.37
C CYS A 96 -10.24 -16.05 5.27
N ALA A 97 -10.01 -15.62 4.03
CA ALA A 97 -9.80 -16.50 2.89
C ALA A 97 -8.52 -16.10 2.16
N ARG A 98 -7.77 -17.08 1.66
CA ARG A 98 -6.76 -16.84 0.62
C ARG A 98 -7.46 -16.75 -0.71
N VAL A 99 -7.13 -15.71 -1.45
CA VAL A 99 -7.71 -15.47 -2.75
C VAL A 99 -6.60 -15.18 -3.75
N GLN A 100 -6.66 -15.85 -4.90
CA GLN A 100 -5.81 -15.54 -6.04
C GLN A 100 -6.54 -14.59 -6.97
N LEU A 101 -5.95 -13.43 -7.26
CA LEU A 101 -6.53 -12.48 -8.20
C LEU A 101 -6.47 -13.02 -9.63
N ILE A 102 -7.59 -13.04 -10.34
CA ILE A 102 -7.67 -13.54 -11.73
C ILE A 102 -6.78 -12.71 -12.66
N LYS A 103 -6.83 -11.38 -12.50
CA LYS A 103 -6.10 -10.45 -13.39
C LYS A 103 -4.58 -10.52 -13.31
N ASN A 104 -4.04 -10.89 -12.14
CA ASN A 104 -2.62 -10.72 -11.82
C ASN A 104 -1.95 -12.02 -11.33
N GLY A 105 -2.72 -13.08 -11.05
CA GLY A 105 -2.25 -14.29 -10.40
C GLY A 105 -1.75 -14.13 -8.96
N LYS A 106 -1.76 -12.90 -8.41
CA LYS A 106 -1.24 -12.59 -7.07
C LYS A 106 -2.16 -13.17 -5.98
N LYS A 107 -1.56 -13.90 -5.04
CA LYS A 107 -2.23 -14.42 -3.85
C LYS A 107 -2.34 -13.34 -2.78
N ILE A 108 -3.54 -13.15 -2.24
CA ILE A 108 -3.82 -12.19 -1.18
C ILE A 108 -4.65 -12.86 -0.07
N ALA A 109 -4.60 -12.27 1.14
CA ALA A 109 -5.53 -12.61 2.21
C ALA A 109 -6.66 -11.59 2.24
N ALA A 110 -7.90 -12.06 2.30
CA ALA A 110 -9.10 -11.25 2.42
C ALA A 110 -9.90 -11.63 3.66
N PHE A 111 -10.37 -10.64 4.40
CA PHE A 111 -11.26 -10.84 5.55
C PHE A 111 -12.68 -11.10 5.08
N VAL A 112 -13.37 -12.04 5.76
CA VAL A 112 -14.79 -12.29 5.54
C VAL A 112 -15.56 -11.52 6.61
N PRO A 113 -16.37 -10.50 6.24
CA PRO A 113 -17.13 -9.72 7.20
C PRO A 113 -18.35 -10.49 7.71
N ASN A 114 -18.78 -10.14 8.93
CA ASN A 114 -19.92 -10.72 9.67
C ASN A 114 -19.73 -12.19 10.06
N ASP A 115 -20.48 -12.60 11.08
CA ASP A 115 -20.44 -13.97 11.60
C ASP A 115 -21.14 -14.95 10.66
N GLY A 116 -20.68 -16.19 10.63
CA GLY A 116 -21.24 -17.26 9.79
C GLY A 116 -21.00 -17.11 8.28
N CYS A 117 -20.54 -15.95 7.79
CA CYS A 117 -20.32 -15.73 6.36
C CYS A 117 -19.24 -16.61 5.71
N LEU A 118 -18.41 -17.28 6.51
CA LEU A 118 -17.44 -18.25 6.02
C LEU A 118 -18.10 -19.53 5.46
N ASN A 119 -19.34 -19.81 5.87
CA ASN A 119 -20.08 -20.98 5.40
C ASN A 119 -20.54 -20.82 3.94
N TYR A 120 -20.77 -19.60 3.48
CA TYR A 120 -21.19 -19.33 2.09
C TYR A 120 -20.06 -19.41 1.07
N ILE A 121 -18.82 -19.31 1.53
CA ILE A 121 -17.63 -19.34 0.67
C ILE A 121 -17.11 -20.76 0.62
N GLU A 122 -16.93 -21.29 -0.58
CA GLU A 122 -16.28 -22.57 -0.82
C GLU A 122 -14.92 -22.38 -1.50
N GLU A 123 -14.15 -23.45 -1.58
CA GLU A 123 -12.92 -23.44 -2.36
C GLU A 123 -13.26 -23.30 -3.84
N ASN A 124 -12.42 -22.61 -4.59
CA ASN A 124 -12.58 -22.31 -6.01
C ASN A 124 -13.77 -21.38 -6.36
N ASP A 125 -14.50 -20.87 -5.37
CA ASP A 125 -15.53 -19.85 -5.60
C ASP A 125 -14.93 -18.55 -6.15
N GLU A 126 -15.70 -17.90 -7.02
CA GLU A 126 -15.39 -16.57 -7.49
C GLU A 126 -15.82 -15.53 -6.45
N VAL A 127 -14.90 -14.66 -6.04
CA VAL A 127 -15.15 -13.60 -5.06
C VAL A 127 -14.77 -12.22 -5.58
N LEU A 128 -15.60 -11.23 -5.22
CA LEU A 128 -15.27 -9.82 -5.42
C LEU A 128 -14.65 -9.26 -4.15
N ILE A 129 -13.47 -8.67 -4.30
CA ILE A 129 -12.63 -8.21 -3.21
C ILE A 129 -12.53 -6.68 -3.26
N ALA A 130 -12.64 -6.05 -2.10
CA ALA A 130 -12.46 -4.61 -1.93
C ALA A 130 -11.31 -4.32 -0.95
N GLY A 131 -10.76 -3.12 -1.05
CA GLY A 131 -9.87 -2.59 -0.01
C GLY A 131 -10.63 -2.27 1.28
N PHE A 132 -9.93 -2.29 2.40
CA PHE A 132 -10.48 -1.96 3.72
C PHE A 132 -10.60 -0.45 4.03
N GLY A 133 -10.25 0.43 3.07
CA GLY A 133 -10.39 1.90 3.21
C GLY A 133 -9.16 2.64 3.76
N ARG A 134 -8.23 1.99 4.48
CA ARG A 134 -7.01 2.65 5.01
C ARG A 134 -5.86 2.78 4.00
N LYS A 135 -6.14 3.15 2.74
CA LYS A 135 -5.16 3.39 1.64
C LYS A 135 -4.09 2.28 1.48
N GLY A 136 -4.49 1.03 1.73
CA GLY A 136 -3.63 -0.15 1.65
C GLY A 136 -2.87 -0.47 2.94
N HIS A 137 -3.30 0.02 4.10
CA HIS A 137 -2.85 -0.45 5.40
C HIS A 137 -3.80 -1.53 5.94
N ALA A 138 -3.26 -2.42 6.77
CA ALA A 138 -4.09 -3.37 7.53
C ALA A 138 -4.98 -2.61 8.52
N VAL A 139 -6.12 -3.20 8.85
CA VAL A 139 -7.15 -2.57 9.68
C VAL A 139 -7.35 -3.33 10.96
N GLY A 140 -7.50 -2.57 12.06
CA GLY A 140 -7.80 -3.10 13.38
C GLY A 140 -6.72 -4.03 13.91
N ASP A 141 -7.18 -5.12 14.49
CA ASP A 141 -6.42 -6.18 15.13
C ASP A 141 -5.95 -7.26 14.14
N ILE A 142 -6.30 -7.18 12.85
CA ILE A 142 -5.97 -8.23 11.88
C ILE A 142 -4.58 -7.99 11.26
N PRO A 143 -3.57 -8.82 11.55
CA PRO A 143 -2.26 -8.69 10.93
C PRO A 143 -2.30 -9.07 9.44
N GLY A 144 -1.60 -8.31 8.60
CA GLY A 144 -1.37 -8.67 7.19
C GLY A 144 -2.58 -8.57 6.25
N VAL A 145 -3.81 -8.45 6.77
CA VAL A 145 -5.02 -8.37 5.94
C VAL A 145 -5.36 -6.93 5.59
N ARG A 146 -5.42 -6.67 4.29
CA ARG A 146 -5.64 -5.32 3.71
C ARG A 146 -6.93 -5.24 2.89
N PHE A 147 -7.56 -6.38 2.68
CA PHE A 147 -8.70 -6.57 1.78
C PHE A 147 -9.84 -7.29 2.48
N LYS A 148 -11.06 -7.06 2.01
CA LYS A 148 -12.28 -7.72 2.48
C LYS A 148 -13.06 -8.31 1.32
N VAL A 149 -13.81 -9.37 1.57
CA VAL A 149 -14.76 -9.95 0.61
C VAL A 149 -16.04 -9.13 0.60
N VAL A 150 -16.60 -8.89 -0.59
CA VAL A 150 -17.85 -8.13 -0.78
C VAL A 150 -18.93 -8.99 -1.43
N LYS A 151 -18.56 -9.77 -2.45
CA LYS A 151 -19.48 -10.67 -3.17
C LYS A 151 -18.86 -12.05 -3.32
N VAL A 152 -19.71 -13.06 -3.38
CA VAL A 152 -19.40 -14.47 -3.65
C VAL A 152 -20.33 -14.94 -4.75
N SER A 153 -19.80 -15.55 -5.80
CA SER A 153 -20.55 -16.10 -6.94
C SER A 153 -21.57 -15.10 -7.53
N GLY A 154 -21.16 -13.84 -7.67
CA GLY A 154 -21.99 -12.74 -8.19
C GLY A 154 -23.00 -12.13 -7.20
N VAL A 155 -23.25 -12.77 -6.06
CA VAL A 155 -24.17 -12.30 -5.01
C VAL A 155 -23.43 -11.57 -3.89
N SER A 156 -23.99 -10.48 -3.38
CA SER A 156 -23.38 -9.76 -2.25
C SER A 156 -23.49 -10.56 -0.94
N LEU A 157 -22.39 -10.62 -0.17
CA LEU A 157 -22.38 -11.27 1.15
C LEU A 157 -23.44 -10.72 2.10
N LEU A 158 -23.69 -9.40 2.07
CA LEU A 158 -24.74 -8.78 2.88
C LEU A 158 -26.15 -9.25 2.53
N ALA A 159 -26.40 -9.64 1.27
CA ALA A 159 -27.70 -10.17 0.86
C ALA A 159 -27.86 -11.63 1.28
N LEU A 160 -26.78 -12.42 1.21
CA LEU A 160 -26.76 -13.80 1.72
C LEU A 160 -26.95 -13.81 3.24
N PHE A 161 -26.23 -12.95 3.96
CA PHE A 161 -26.31 -12.84 5.43
C PHE A 161 -27.69 -12.40 5.92
N LYS A 162 -28.39 -11.54 5.16
CA LYS A 162 -29.76 -11.11 5.48
C LYS A 162 -30.84 -12.01 4.86
N GLU A 163 -30.44 -13.14 4.27
CA GLU A 163 -31.34 -14.11 3.63
C GLU A 163 -32.24 -13.49 2.54
N LYS A 164 -31.82 -12.37 1.96
CA LYS A 164 -32.57 -11.70 0.87
C LYS A 164 -32.39 -12.38 -0.48
N LYS A 165 -31.30 -13.15 -0.61
CA LYS A 165 -30.92 -13.91 -1.78
C LYS A 165 -30.27 -15.19 -1.32
N GLU A 166 -30.44 -16.24 -2.09
CA GLU A 166 -29.72 -17.50 -1.90
C GLU A 166 -28.46 -17.54 -2.79
N LYS A 167 -27.50 -18.39 -2.41
CA LYS A 167 -26.32 -18.64 -3.25
C LYS A 167 -26.81 -19.36 -4.51
N PRO A 168 -26.47 -18.88 -5.72
CA PRO A 168 -26.81 -19.61 -6.94
C PRO A 168 -26.13 -20.98 -6.87
N ARG A 169 -26.91 -22.04 -7.05
CA ARG A 169 -26.36 -23.40 -7.20
C ARG A 169 -25.76 -23.50 -8.59
N SER A 170 -24.51 -23.94 -8.66
CA SER A 170 -23.87 -24.37 -9.90
C SER A 170 -24.30 -25.79 -10.25
#